data_AF-A0A0G1U8R1-F1
#
_entry.id   AF-A0A0G1U8R1-F1
#
_cell.length_a   1.000
_cell.length_b   1.000
_cell.length_c   1.000
_cell.angle_alpha   90.00
_cell.angle_beta   90.00
_cell.angle_gamma   90.00
#
_symmetry.space_group_name_H-M   'P 1'
#
loop_
_entity.id
_entity.type
_entity.pdbx_description
1 polymer ?
#
loop_
_entity_poly.entity_id
_entity_poly.type
_entity_poly.pdbx_seq_one_letter_code
_entity_poly.pdbx_strand_id
1 'polypeptide(L)'
;MKIIPNENILDRLARVILAEILFIIALFWFSGTGQVVFYVMAAAMLITAGTGFCGLYKVLGINTEKQDNKKVSKVVLGLFIVIFVVIAVAGSYYSNFFTKKFFLEDYNRMNNYYKQTLFYTGQDKRVEALDNYTKLVSEFTLFNNKYQKFHPYVLKKDSQFNADLVKVSDIITGLEEDVKDGDLQEAHINFEQVRPIFQDILKRNGFSMLAVSLVDFHDAMEEIIAKADAKDLAGVINVYPGVSDKLKAVEAEANDSEIQAIRARLEEVLVLAKTGNADSLSAKAAELKSAFVKVYLKRG
;
A
#
# COMPACT_ATOMS: atom_id res chain seq x y z
N MET A 1 -47.28 -1.45 15.68
CA MET A 1 -47.42 -2.74 14.97
C MET A 1 -46.40 -3.71 15.57
N LYS A 2 -46.82 -4.90 16.01
CA LYS A 2 -45.89 -5.88 16.63
C LYS A 2 -45.08 -6.53 15.51
N ILE A 3 -43.77 -6.28 15.47
CA ILE A 3 -42.86 -6.94 14.53
C ILE A 3 -42.75 -8.40 14.96
N ILE A 4 -43.05 -9.33 14.05
CA ILE A 4 -42.91 -10.77 14.29
C ILE A 4 -41.49 -11.14 13.83
N PRO A 5 -40.62 -11.62 14.73
CA PRO A 5 -39.28 -12.04 14.34
C PRO A 5 -39.32 -13.18 13.30
N ASN A 6 -38.40 -13.14 12.33
CA ASN A 6 -38.18 -14.21 11.36
C ASN A 6 -36.72 -14.67 11.29
N GLU A 7 -35.87 -14.13 12.17
CA GLU A 7 -34.47 -14.48 12.32
C GLU A 7 -34.22 -15.16 13.67
N ASN A 8 -33.63 -16.35 13.64
CA ASN A 8 -33.10 -16.94 14.86
C ASN A 8 -31.83 -16.23 15.33
N ILE A 9 -31.44 -16.53 16.56
CA ILE A 9 -30.27 -15.93 17.20
C ILE A 9 -28.94 -16.17 16.46
N LEU A 10 -28.75 -17.31 15.79
CA LEU A 10 -27.51 -17.56 15.02
C LEU A 10 -27.43 -16.66 13.78
N ASP A 11 -28.55 -16.47 13.07
CA ASP A 11 -28.65 -15.53 11.94
C ASP A 11 -28.34 -14.10 12.38
N ARG A 12 -28.86 -13.70 13.54
CA ARG A 12 -28.61 -12.38 14.14
C ARG A 12 -27.13 -12.19 14.47
N LEU A 13 -26.46 -13.18 15.07
CA LEU A 13 -25.02 -13.12 15.34
C LEU A 13 -24.20 -13.03 14.04
N ALA A 14 -24.54 -13.82 13.01
CA ALA A 14 -23.88 -13.76 11.72
C ALA A 14 -24.01 -12.37 11.06
N ARG A 15 -25.18 -11.73 11.16
CA ARG A 15 -25.40 -10.36 10.67
C ARG A 15 -24.57 -9.32 11.40
N VAL A 16 -24.34 -9.50 12.70
CA VAL A 16 -23.42 -8.61 13.45
C VAL A 16 -21.99 -8.74 12.92
N ILE A 17 -21.51 -9.96 12.68
CA ILE A 17 -20.18 -10.17 12.06
C ILE A 17 -20.11 -9.57 10.65
N LEU A 18 -21.15 -9.75 9.84
CA LEU A 18 -21.19 -9.17 8.50
C LEU A 18 -21.18 -7.64 8.54
N ALA A 19 -21.94 -7.04 9.47
CA ALA A 19 -21.93 -5.59 9.67
C ALA A 19 -20.55 -5.06 10.05
N GLU A 20 -19.85 -5.76 10.93
CA GLU A 20 -18.47 -5.44 11.33
C GLU A 20 -17.52 -5.48 10.14
N ILE A 21 -17.56 -6.53 9.33
CA ILE A 21 -16.73 -6.65 8.12
C ILE A 21 -17.01 -5.50 7.15
N LEU A 22 -18.29 -5.22 6.88
CA LEU A 22 -18.69 -4.11 6.00
C LEU A 22 -18.22 -2.75 6.54
N PHE A 23 -18.26 -2.57 7.86
CA PHE A 23 -17.78 -1.36 8.50
C PHE A 23 -16.26 -1.19 8.36
N ILE A 24 -15.48 -2.25 8.57
CA ILE A 24 -14.02 -2.25 8.35
C ILE A 24 -13.70 -1.95 6.88
N ILE A 25 -14.41 -2.57 5.94
CA ILE A 25 -14.26 -2.30 4.50
C ILE A 25 -14.53 -0.82 4.19
N ALA A 26 -15.66 -0.27 4.67
CA ALA A 26 -15.98 1.14 4.50
C ALA A 26 -14.90 2.06 5.08
N LEU A 27 -14.42 1.73 6.29
CA LEU A 27 -13.51 2.59 7.02
C LEU A 27 -12.10 2.65 6.41
N PHE A 28 -11.58 1.54 5.89
CA PHE A 28 -10.19 1.48 5.43
C PHE A 28 -10.04 1.50 3.90
N TRP A 29 -11.00 0.95 3.15
CA TRP A 29 -10.79 0.60 1.75
C TRP A 29 -11.57 1.46 0.76
N PHE A 30 -12.55 2.23 1.25
CA PHE A 30 -13.41 3.07 0.41
C PHE A 30 -13.43 4.52 0.87
N SER A 31 -13.81 5.39 -0.06
CA SER A 31 -14.15 6.80 0.17
C SER A 31 -15.37 7.21 -0.66
N GLY A 32 -15.89 8.41 -0.40
CA GLY A 32 -17.02 8.98 -1.16
C GLY A 32 -18.27 8.10 -1.14
N THR A 33 -18.96 8.00 -2.27
CA THR A 33 -20.23 7.25 -2.40
C THR A 33 -20.09 5.78 -2.03
N GLY A 34 -19.00 5.11 -2.43
CA GLY A 34 -18.77 3.70 -2.11
C GLY A 34 -18.73 3.47 -0.59
N GLN A 35 -18.02 4.34 0.14
CA GLN A 35 -17.96 4.26 1.61
C GLN A 35 -19.33 4.40 2.26
N VAL A 36 -20.16 5.35 1.78
CA VAL A 36 -21.52 5.55 2.26
C VAL A 36 -22.37 4.29 2.05
N VAL A 37 -22.29 3.66 0.87
CA VAL A 37 -23.02 2.42 0.57
C VAL A 37 -22.66 1.31 1.56
N PHE A 38 -21.36 1.08 1.83
CA PHE A 38 -20.94 0.07 2.81
C PHE A 38 -21.40 0.39 4.24
N TYR A 39 -21.37 1.66 4.67
CA TYR A 39 -21.91 2.03 5.99
C TYR A 39 -23.42 1.83 6.08
N VAL A 40 -24.18 2.16 5.04
CA VAL A 40 -25.62 1.92 5.01
C VAL A 40 -25.93 0.42 5.07
N MET A 41 -25.19 -0.41 4.34
CA MET A 41 -25.34 -1.86 4.41
C MET A 41 -24.99 -2.40 5.80
N ALA A 42 -23.92 -1.93 6.42
CA ALA A 42 -23.55 -2.30 7.80
C ALA A 42 -24.65 -1.91 8.79
N ALA A 43 -25.19 -0.70 8.70
CA ALA A 43 -26.29 -0.23 9.53
C ALA A 43 -27.56 -1.08 9.33
N ALA A 44 -27.91 -1.40 8.09
CA ALA A 44 -29.04 -2.27 7.78
C ALA A 44 -28.89 -3.66 8.41
N MET A 45 -27.69 -4.25 8.34
CA MET A 45 -27.39 -5.54 8.99
C MET A 45 -27.58 -5.46 10.51
N LEU A 46 -27.08 -4.41 11.16
CA LEU A 46 -27.28 -4.20 12.61
C LEU A 46 -28.75 -4.00 12.98
N ILE A 47 -29.51 -3.25 12.18
CA ILE A 47 -30.95 -3.04 12.43
C ILE A 47 -31.71 -4.37 12.33
N THR A 48 -31.43 -5.17 11.29
CA THR A 48 -32.06 -6.50 11.13
C THR A 48 -31.69 -7.43 12.29
N ALA A 49 -30.41 -7.51 12.65
CA ALA A 49 -29.93 -8.28 13.80
C ALA A 49 -30.53 -7.81 15.14
N GLY A 50 -30.73 -6.50 15.33
CA GLY A 50 -31.33 -5.94 16.54
C GLY A 50 -32.82 -6.26 16.66
N THR A 51 -33.55 -6.14 15.55
CA THR A 51 -35.01 -6.36 15.50
C THR A 51 -35.40 -7.84 15.38
N GLY A 52 -34.48 -8.70 14.92
CA GLY A 52 -34.76 -10.10 14.58
C GLY A 52 -35.67 -10.24 13.37
N PHE A 53 -35.74 -9.21 12.53
CA PHE A 53 -36.62 -9.13 11.38
C PHE A 53 -35.88 -8.68 10.12
N CYS A 54 -35.81 -9.57 9.13
CA CYS A 54 -35.37 -9.24 7.78
C CYS A 54 -36.58 -9.09 6.85
N GLY A 55 -36.75 -7.89 6.29
CA GLY A 55 -37.76 -7.63 5.27
C GLY A 55 -37.58 -8.50 4.01
N LEU A 56 -36.33 -8.75 3.60
CA LEU A 56 -36.02 -9.62 2.47
C LEU A 56 -36.44 -11.07 2.75
N TYR A 57 -36.18 -11.59 3.96
CA TYR A 57 -36.66 -12.92 4.35
C TYR A 57 -38.17 -13.01 4.28
N LYS A 58 -38.90 -11.96 4.69
CA LYS A 58 -40.36 -11.93 4.57
C LYS A 58 -40.83 -11.99 3.11
N VAL A 59 -40.19 -11.25 2.20
CA VAL A 59 -40.52 -11.28 0.77
C VAL A 59 -40.21 -12.63 0.15
N LEU A 60 -39.11 -13.28 0.56
CA LEU A 60 -38.68 -14.58 0.05
C LEU A 60 -39.33 -15.78 0.78
N GLY A 61 -40.19 -15.55 1.77
CA GLY A 61 -40.80 -16.62 2.57
C GLY A 61 -39.83 -17.37 3.50
N ILE A 62 -38.64 -16.81 3.78
CA ILE A 62 -37.62 -17.40 4.67
C ILE A 62 -37.98 -17.07 6.12
N ASN A 63 -37.87 -18.07 7.00
CA ASN A 63 -38.02 -17.91 8.44
C ASN A 63 -37.08 -18.88 9.15
N THR A 64 -36.00 -18.36 9.74
CA THR A 64 -35.01 -19.16 10.47
C THR A 64 -35.39 -19.34 11.94
N GLU A 65 -36.33 -18.56 12.46
CA GLU A 65 -36.89 -18.68 13.83
C GLU A 65 -37.63 -20.02 14.04
N LYS A 66 -38.19 -20.60 12.97
CA LYS A 66 -38.85 -21.91 13.03
C LYS A 66 -37.88 -23.08 13.25
N GLN A 67 -36.58 -22.90 12.98
CA GLN A 67 -35.56 -23.91 13.23
C GLN A 67 -35.10 -23.83 14.68
N ASP A 68 -35.73 -24.64 15.54
CA ASP A 68 -35.39 -24.91 16.94
C ASP A 68 -35.09 -23.67 17.81
N ASN A 69 -36.02 -23.36 18.70
CA ASN A 69 -35.91 -22.34 19.75
C ASN A 69 -34.91 -22.76 20.87
N LYS A 70 -33.77 -23.36 20.47
CA LYS A 70 -32.69 -23.77 21.34
C LYS A 70 -31.94 -22.51 21.77
N LYS A 71 -31.91 -22.27 23.09
CA LYS A 71 -31.07 -21.23 23.69
C LYS A 71 -29.63 -21.43 23.22
N VAL A 72 -28.99 -20.36 22.71
CA VAL A 72 -27.57 -20.38 22.35
C VAL A 72 -26.76 -20.84 23.54
N SER A 73 -25.87 -21.82 23.34
CA SER A 73 -24.99 -22.25 24.39
C SER A 73 -24.00 -21.14 24.74
N LYS A 74 -23.56 -21.09 26.00
CA LYS A 74 -22.50 -20.15 26.42
C LYS A 74 -21.22 -20.31 25.59
N VAL A 75 -20.98 -21.52 25.09
CA VAL A 75 -19.84 -21.82 24.20
C VAL A 75 -19.98 -21.09 22.87
N VAL A 76 -21.15 -21.17 22.20
CA VAL A 76 -21.38 -20.47 20.94
C VAL A 76 -21.28 -18.96 21.12
N LEU A 77 -21.83 -18.43 22.20
CA LEU A 77 -21.71 -17.00 22.51
C LEU A 77 -20.24 -16.60 22.76
N GLY A 78 -19.48 -17.42 23.49
CA GLY A 78 -18.05 -17.21 23.70
C GLY A 78 -17.26 -17.21 22.38
N LEU A 79 -17.53 -18.18 21.48
CA LEU A 79 -16.92 -18.23 20.16
C LEU A 79 -17.26 -17.00 19.31
N PHE A 80 -18.52 -16.57 19.32
CA PHE A 80 -18.93 -15.34 18.63
C PHE A 80 -18.14 -14.12 19.13
N ILE A 81 -18.02 -13.95 20.46
CA ILE A 81 -17.27 -12.82 21.04
C ILE A 81 -15.80 -12.87 20.61
N VAL A 82 -15.18 -14.06 20.64
CA VAL A 82 -13.79 -14.24 20.19
C VAL A 82 -13.65 -13.86 18.71
N ILE A 83 -14.55 -14.36 17.84
CA ILE A 83 -14.52 -14.06 16.40
C ILE A 83 -14.69 -12.56 16.15
N PHE A 84 -15.69 -11.93 16.78
CA PHE A 84 -15.95 -10.49 16.69
C PHE A 84 -14.70 -9.69 17.08
N VAL A 85 -14.11 -9.97 18.24
CA VAL A 85 -12.89 -9.29 18.68
C VAL A 85 -11.71 -9.52 17.74
N VAL A 86 -11.53 -10.76 17.24
CA VAL A 86 -10.46 -11.07 16.29
C VAL A 86 -10.65 -10.30 14.99
N ILE A 87 -11.86 -10.23 14.44
CA ILE A 87 -12.15 -9.47 13.23
C ILE A 87 -11.93 -7.97 13.47
N ALA A 88 -12.45 -7.41 14.57
CA ALA A 88 -12.22 -6.02 14.93
C ALA A 88 -10.72 -5.68 14.96
N VAL A 89 -9.93 -6.45 15.70
CA VAL A 89 -8.51 -6.17 15.94
C VAL A 89 -7.65 -6.51 14.73
N ALA A 90 -7.68 -7.76 14.29
CA ALA A 90 -6.85 -8.21 13.18
C ALA A 90 -7.30 -7.57 11.87
N GLY A 91 -8.60 -7.50 11.60
CA GLY A 91 -9.16 -6.90 10.39
C GLY A 91 -8.79 -5.42 10.28
N SER A 92 -8.89 -4.65 11.36
CA SER A 92 -8.47 -3.24 11.36
C SER A 92 -6.94 -3.09 11.23
N TYR A 93 -6.17 -3.92 11.95
CA TYR A 93 -4.71 -3.90 11.88
C TYR A 93 -4.21 -4.17 10.45
N TYR A 94 -4.64 -5.28 9.84
CA TYR A 94 -4.25 -5.64 8.49
C TYR A 94 -4.75 -4.62 7.46
N SER A 95 -5.98 -4.12 7.60
CA SER A 95 -6.51 -3.11 6.68
C SER A 95 -5.69 -1.81 6.72
N ASN A 96 -5.31 -1.35 7.91
CA ASN A 96 -4.43 -0.18 8.06
C ASN A 96 -3.04 -0.44 7.47
N PHE A 97 -2.46 -1.61 7.73
CA PHE A 97 -1.15 -2.00 7.19
C PHE A 97 -1.16 -2.02 5.66
N PHE A 98 -2.10 -2.73 5.03
CA PHE A 98 -2.13 -2.87 3.58
C PHE A 98 -2.48 -1.56 2.86
N THR A 99 -3.38 -0.75 3.40
CA THR A 99 -3.71 0.54 2.78
C THR A 99 -2.56 1.54 2.87
N LYS A 100 -1.75 1.51 3.94
CA LYS A 100 -0.46 2.23 4.01
C LYS A 100 0.54 1.72 3.00
N LYS A 101 0.68 0.40 2.89
CA LYS A 101 1.58 -0.26 1.93
C LYS A 101 1.25 0.18 0.50
N PHE A 102 -0.01 0.08 0.08
CA PHE A 102 -0.41 0.48 -1.27
C PHE A 102 -0.17 1.96 -1.55
N PHE A 103 -0.33 2.82 -0.55
CA PHE A 103 0.06 4.23 -0.67
C PHE A 103 1.55 4.39 -0.93
N LEU A 104 2.40 3.68 -0.18
CA LEU A 104 3.86 3.74 -0.36
C LEU A 104 4.31 3.16 -1.70
N GLU A 105 3.68 2.09 -2.18
CA GLU A 105 3.96 1.52 -3.50
C GLU A 105 3.61 2.50 -4.62
N ASP A 106 2.41 3.11 -4.57
CA ASP A 106 2.02 4.11 -5.58
C ASP A 106 2.89 5.37 -5.49
N TYR A 107 3.25 5.80 -4.27
CA TYR A 107 4.18 6.91 -4.05
C TYR A 107 5.54 6.61 -4.67
N ASN A 108 6.11 5.43 -4.40
CA ASN A 108 7.45 5.09 -4.89
C ASN A 108 7.51 4.91 -6.40
N ARG A 109 6.45 4.39 -7.02
CA ARG A 109 6.34 4.32 -8.48
C ARG A 109 6.51 5.70 -9.13
N MET A 110 5.75 6.69 -8.67
CA MET A 110 5.86 8.06 -9.16
C MET A 110 7.18 8.73 -8.73
N ASN A 111 7.59 8.53 -7.48
CA ASN A 111 8.81 9.10 -6.91
C ASN A 111 10.08 8.60 -7.62
N ASN A 112 10.05 7.40 -8.21
CA ASN A 112 11.14 6.90 -9.05
C ASN A 112 11.37 7.83 -10.25
N TYR A 113 10.32 8.14 -11.02
CA TYR A 113 10.44 9.06 -12.17
C TYR A 113 10.76 10.48 -11.75
N TYR A 114 10.28 10.92 -10.58
CA TYR A 114 10.70 12.19 -9.99
C TYR A 114 12.21 12.24 -9.73
N LYS A 115 12.77 11.21 -9.07
CA LYS A 115 14.21 11.12 -8.82
C LYS A 115 15.03 11.08 -10.11
N GLN A 116 14.57 10.33 -11.11
CA GLN A 116 15.26 10.27 -12.41
C GLN A 116 15.20 11.61 -13.15
N THR A 117 14.04 12.27 -13.17
CA THR A 117 13.88 13.61 -13.76
C THR A 117 14.82 14.60 -13.08
N LEU A 118 14.85 14.60 -11.74
CA LEU A 118 15.75 15.45 -10.96
C LEU A 118 17.23 15.15 -11.24
N PHE A 119 17.59 13.88 -11.39
CA PHE A 119 18.96 13.47 -11.71
C PHE A 119 19.40 13.94 -13.09
N TYR A 120 18.57 13.71 -14.12
CA TYR A 120 18.93 14.06 -15.50
C TYR A 120 18.88 15.56 -15.79
N THR A 121 17.96 16.29 -15.15
CA THR A 121 17.96 17.76 -15.18
C THR A 121 19.29 18.28 -14.65
N GLY A 122 19.74 17.83 -13.47
CA GLY A 122 21.03 18.24 -12.90
C GLY A 122 22.28 17.74 -13.66
N GLN A 123 22.13 16.84 -14.64
CA GLN A 123 23.20 16.42 -15.56
C GLN A 123 23.15 17.12 -16.91
N ASP A 124 22.22 18.06 -17.10
CA ASP A 124 21.95 18.73 -18.38
C ASP A 124 21.58 17.76 -19.52
N LYS A 125 20.98 16.61 -19.17
CA LYS A 125 20.60 15.56 -20.11
C LYS A 125 19.14 15.68 -20.52
N ARG A 126 18.86 16.56 -21.49
CA ARG A 126 17.50 16.96 -21.88
C ARG A 126 16.62 15.81 -22.35
N VAL A 127 17.13 14.93 -23.21
CA VAL A 127 16.33 13.86 -23.81
C VAL A 127 15.87 12.88 -22.72
N GLU A 128 16.78 12.48 -21.83
CA GLU A 128 16.49 11.60 -20.70
C GLU A 128 15.63 12.28 -19.64
N ALA A 129 15.84 13.57 -19.39
CA ALA A 129 15.01 14.37 -18.49
C ALA A 129 13.57 14.45 -19.00
N LEU A 130 13.35 14.72 -20.29
CA LEU A 130 12.02 14.82 -20.89
C LEU A 130 11.29 13.47 -20.92
N ASP A 131 11.99 12.37 -21.21
CA ASP A 131 11.41 11.02 -21.15
C ASP A 131 10.93 10.66 -19.74
N ASN A 132 11.75 10.92 -18.71
CA ASN A 132 11.38 10.66 -17.32
C ASN A 132 10.32 11.64 -16.81
N TYR A 133 10.37 12.90 -17.22
CA TYR A 133 9.37 13.91 -16.88
C TYR A 133 7.98 13.52 -17.39
N THR A 134 7.89 13.05 -18.63
CA THR A 134 6.61 12.60 -19.21
C THR A 134 6.02 11.44 -18.40
N LYS A 135 6.85 10.51 -17.95
CA LYS A 135 6.45 9.39 -17.08
C LYS A 135 6.06 9.88 -15.68
N LEU A 136 6.80 10.84 -15.12
CA LEU A 136 6.47 11.49 -13.85
C LEU A 136 5.09 12.14 -13.90
N VAL A 137 4.79 12.96 -14.92
CA VAL A 137 3.49 13.63 -15.06
C VAL A 137 2.36 12.60 -15.11
N SER A 138 2.53 11.53 -15.87
CA SER A 138 1.55 10.44 -15.97
C SER A 138 1.33 9.72 -14.62
N GLU A 139 2.40 9.22 -13.99
CA GLU A 139 2.30 8.48 -12.73
C GLU A 139 1.83 9.37 -11.57
N PHE A 140 2.26 10.63 -11.52
CA PHE A 140 1.79 11.59 -10.54
C PHE A 140 0.29 11.90 -10.73
N THR A 141 -0.19 12.01 -11.97
CA THR A 141 -1.62 12.19 -12.24
C THR A 141 -2.44 11.01 -11.71
N LEU A 142 -1.96 9.77 -11.91
CA LEU A 142 -2.62 8.57 -11.36
C LEU A 142 -2.64 8.60 -9.83
N PHE A 143 -1.49 8.89 -9.21
CA PHE A 143 -1.34 9.01 -7.77
C PHE A 143 -2.27 10.10 -7.19
N ASN A 144 -2.21 11.30 -7.74
CA ASN A 144 -2.98 12.47 -7.30
C ASN A 144 -4.48 12.23 -7.42
N ASN A 145 -4.96 11.70 -8.55
CA ASN A 145 -6.37 11.40 -8.77
C ASN A 145 -6.93 10.38 -7.77
N LYS A 146 -6.12 9.37 -7.42
CA LYS A 146 -6.49 8.37 -6.42
C LYS A 146 -6.54 9.01 -5.03
N TYR A 147 -5.46 9.66 -4.60
CA TYR A 147 -5.30 10.07 -3.21
C TYR A 147 -5.95 11.40 -2.84
N GLN A 148 -6.34 12.25 -3.80
CA GLN A 148 -7.23 13.37 -3.50
C GLN A 148 -8.63 12.91 -3.03
N LYS A 149 -9.05 11.71 -3.46
CA LYS A 149 -10.38 11.15 -3.17
C LYS A 149 -10.34 10.08 -2.10
N PHE A 150 -9.32 9.23 -2.12
CA PHE A 150 -9.16 8.12 -1.19
C PHE A 150 -7.99 8.37 -0.26
N HIS A 151 -8.26 8.41 1.04
CA HIS A 151 -7.23 8.54 2.07
C HIS A 151 -7.14 7.24 2.86
N PRO A 152 -5.99 6.55 2.84
CA PRO A 152 -5.65 5.54 3.84
C PRO A 152 -5.93 6.08 5.24
N TYR A 153 -6.30 5.21 6.18
CA TYR A 153 -6.74 5.65 7.52
C TYR A 153 -5.75 6.60 8.21
N VAL A 154 -4.45 6.39 7.99
CA VAL A 154 -3.38 7.25 8.53
C VAL A 154 -3.39 8.68 8.00
N LEU A 155 -3.86 8.89 6.75
CA LEU A 155 -3.94 10.18 6.08
C LEU A 155 -5.32 10.85 6.26
N LYS A 156 -6.35 10.13 6.72
CA LYS A 156 -7.74 10.64 6.78
C LYS A 156 -7.92 11.92 7.60
N LYS A 157 -7.04 12.16 8.58
CA LYS A 157 -7.12 13.33 9.46
C LYS A 157 -6.17 14.45 9.06
N ASP A 158 -5.39 14.26 8.01
CA ASP A 158 -4.48 15.28 7.52
C ASP A 158 -5.22 16.31 6.66
N SER A 159 -5.51 17.47 7.25
CA SER A 159 -6.18 18.57 6.56
C SER A 159 -5.30 19.26 5.51
N GLN A 160 -3.98 19.06 5.54
CA GLN A 160 -3.04 19.67 4.61
C GLN A 160 -2.76 18.78 3.39
N PHE A 161 -3.01 17.47 3.52
CA PHE A 161 -2.62 16.48 2.51
C PHE A 161 -3.06 16.84 1.09
N ASN A 162 -4.35 17.13 0.87
CA ASN A 162 -4.84 17.45 -0.47
C ASN A 162 -4.23 18.77 -1.01
N ALA A 163 -4.03 19.77 -0.15
CA ALA A 163 -3.40 21.02 -0.55
C ALA A 163 -1.94 20.81 -0.94
N ASP A 164 -1.22 19.94 -0.24
CA ASP A 164 0.15 19.59 -0.58
C ASP A 164 0.25 18.81 -1.89
N LEU A 165 -0.69 17.90 -2.17
CA LEU A 165 -0.75 17.23 -3.47
C LEU A 165 -1.01 18.23 -4.62
N VAL A 166 -1.86 19.24 -4.40
CA VAL A 166 -2.08 20.32 -5.37
C VAL A 166 -0.78 21.10 -5.60
N LYS A 167 -0.08 21.52 -4.53
CA LYS A 167 1.22 22.21 -4.67
C LYS A 167 2.23 21.39 -5.47
N VAL A 168 2.34 20.09 -5.20
CA VAL A 168 3.24 19.20 -5.96
C VAL A 168 2.80 19.12 -7.42
N SER A 169 1.50 19.04 -7.70
CA SER A 169 0.95 19.07 -9.05
C SER A 169 1.34 20.35 -9.79
N ASP A 170 1.18 21.50 -9.13
CA ASP A 170 1.48 22.81 -9.70
C ASP A 170 2.97 22.93 -10.01
N ILE A 171 3.86 22.45 -9.12
CA ILE A 171 5.31 22.42 -9.38
C ILE A 171 5.63 21.52 -10.58
N ILE A 172 5.15 20.28 -10.58
CA ILE A 172 5.48 19.32 -11.65
C ILE A 172 4.97 19.81 -13.01
N THR A 173 3.74 20.28 -13.08
CA THR A 173 3.14 20.74 -14.35
C THR A 173 3.68 22.09 -14.80
N GLY A 174 4.06 22.98 -13.86
CA GLY A 174 4.66 24.27 -14.18
C GLY A 174 6.05 24.20 -14.81
N LEU A 175 6.77 23.08 -14.66
CA LEU A 175 8.13 22.90 -15.17
C LEU A 175 8.18 22.26 -16.57
N GLU A 176 7.04 22.11 -17.24
CA GLU A 176 6.97 21.47 -18.57
C GLU A 176 7.86 22.19 -19.61
N GLU A 177 7.77 23.52 -19.67
CA GLU A 177 8.54 24.31 -20.64
C GLU A 177 10.04 24.27 -20.35
N ASP A 178 10.44 24.35 -19.08
CA ASP A 178 11.86 24.31 -18.69
C ASP A 178 12.51 22.97 -19.05
N VAL A 179 11.80 21.87 -18.81
CA VAL A 179 12.28 20.53 -19.16
C VAL A 179 12.33 20.34 -20.68
N LYS A 180 11.33 20.83 -21.42
CA LYS A 180 11.26 20.68 -22.87
C LYS A 180 12.31 21.51 -23.59
N ASP A 181 12.33 22.81 -23.37
CA ASP A 181 13.09 23.76 -24.18
C ASP A 181 13.81 24.85 -23.35
N GLY A 182 13.49 25.01 -22.06
CA GLY A 182 14.06 26.04 -21.17
C GLY A 182 15.31 25.61 -20.39
N ASP A 183 15.54 26.15 -19.19
CA ASP A 183 16.76 25.90 -18.40
C ASP A 183 16.62 24.64 -17.51
N LEU A 184 17.42 23.60 -17.76
CA LEU A 184 17.38 22.37 -16.96
C LEU A 184 17.93 22.54 -15.54
N GLN A 185 18.84 23.49 -15.32
CA GLN A 185 19.40 23.75 -14.00
C GLN A 185 18.39 24.50 -13.14
N GLU A 186 17.64 25.43 -13.74
CA GLU A 186 16.49 26.04 -13.08
C GLU A 186 15.38 25.01 -12.80
N ALA A 187 15.06 24.16 -13.78
CA ALA A 187 14.11 23.05 -13.58
C ALA A 187 14.54 22.13 -12.42
N HIS A 188 15.82 21.77 -12.35
CA HIS A 188 16.38 20.95 -11.28
C HIS A 188 16.15 21.59 -9.91
N ILE A 189 16.51 22.86 -9.75
CA ILE A 189 16.32 23.61 -8.50
C ILE A 189 14.84 23.65 -8.10
N ASN A 190 13.95 23.89 -9.07
CA ASN A 190 12.52 23.95 -8.81
C ASN A 190 11.92 22.58 -8.48
N PHE A 191 12.37 21.50 -9.12
CA PHE A 191 11.95 20.14 -8.76
C PHE A 191 12.34 19.78 -7.32
N GLU A 192 13.48 20.26 -6.81
CA GLU A 192 13.91 19.96 -5.43
C GLU A 192 12.86 20.37 -4.37
N GLN A 193 12.00 21.34 -4.68
CA GLN A 193 10.93 21.80 -3.79
C GLN A 193 9.86 20.72 -3.52
N VAL A 194 9.72 19.72 -4.39
CA VAL A 194 8.79 18.59 -4.20
C VAL A 194 9.22 17.69 -3.04
N ARG A 195 10.54 17.49 -2.87
CA ARG A 195 11.12 16.61 -1.85
C ARG A 195 10.66 16.95 -0.42
N PRO A 196 10.82 18.20 0.09
CA PRO A 196 10.42 18.54 1.45
C PRO A 196 8.91 18.39 1.68
N ILE A 197 8.07 18.60 0.65
CA ILE A 197 6.62 18.42 0.78
C ILE A 197 6.27 16.96 1.06
N PHE A 198 6.77 16.02 0.26
CA PHE A 198 6.53 14.60 0.50
C PHE A 198 7.17 14.09 1.78
N GLN A 199 8.37 14.57 2.12
CA GLN A 199 8.99 14.25 3.39
C GLN A 199 8.14 14.70 4.58
N ASP A 200 7.55 15.89 4.51
CA ASP A 200 6.65 16.38 5.55
C ASP A 200 5.35 15.56 5.62
N ILE A 201 4.72 15.26 4.47
CA ILE A 201 3.56 14.35 4.38
C ILE A 201 3.85 13.03 5.10
N LEU A 202 4.97 12.38 4.75
CA LEU A 202 5.32 11.08 5.30
C LEU A 202 5.59 11.16 6.82
N LYS A 203 6.36 12.16 7.25
CA LYS A 203 6.72 12.35 8.68
C LYS A 203 5.51 12.66 9.55
N ARG A 204 4.70 13.66 9.18
CA ARG A 204 3.58 14.11 10.02
C ARG A 204 2.45 13.08 10.13
N ASN A 205 2.38 12.16 9.16
CA ASN A 205 1.44 11.05 9.17
C ASN A 205 2.05 9.74 9.71
N GLY A 206 3.25 9.80 10.32
CA GLY A 206 3.84 8.63 10.98
C GLY A 206 4.17 7.48 10.04
N PHE A 207 4.54 7.78 8.79
CA PHE A 207 5.20 6.80 7.93
C PHE A 207 6.65 6.62 8.41
N SER A 208 7.09 5.37 8.47
CA SER A 208 8.48 5.04 8.77
C SER A 208 9.35 5.36 7.55
N MET A 209 10.39 6.18 7.71
CA MET A 209 11.34 6.45 6.63
C MET A 209 12.07 5.17 6.19
N LEU A 210 12.29 4.24 7.14
CA LEU A 210 12.74 2.89 6.84
C LEU A 210 11.74 2.16 5.94
N ALA A 211 10.43 2.23 6.22
CA ALA A 211 9.42 1.61 5.35
C ALA A 211 9.41 2.22 3.94
N VAL A 212 9.56 3.54 3.84
CA VAL A 212 9.65 4.24 2.55
C VAL A 212 10.85 3.74 1.74
N SER A 213 12.03 3.66 2.36
CA SER A 213 13.25 3.16 1.73
C SER A 213 13.16 1.66 1.37
N LEU A 214 12.52 0.84 2.21
CA LEU A 214 12.31 -0.58 1.95
C LEU A 214 11.43 -0.82 0.72
N VAL A 215 10.37 -0.04 0.53
CA VAL A 215 9.53 -0.15 -0.67
C VAL A 215 10.29 0.30 -1.93
N ASP A 216 11.10 1.36 -1.86
CA ASP A 216 11.95 1.79 -3.02
C ASP A 216 13.00 0.72 -3.37
N PHE A 217 13.53 0.03 -2.35
CA PHE A 217 14.40 -1.12 -2.56
C PHE A 217 13.67 -2.34 -3.13
N HIS A 218 12.43 -2.62 -2.73
CA HIS A 218 11.65 -3.75 -3.25
C HIS A 218 11.53 -3.73 -4.77
N ASP A 219 11.16 -2.60 -5.36
CA ASP A 219 10.94 -2.51 -6.80
C ASP A 219 12.25 -2.78 -7.57
N ALA A 220 13.36 -2.17 -7.12
CA ALA A 220 14.68 -2.44 -7.67
C ALA A 220 15.14 -3.89 -7.44
N MET A 221 14.78 -4.48 -6.29
CA MET A 221 15.08 -5.88 -5.97
C MET A 221 14.35 -6.84 -6.93
N GLU A 222 13.09 -6.56 -7.27
CA GLU A 222 12.36 -7.40 -8.24
C GLU A 222 12.98 -7.33 -9.64
N GLU A 223 13.59 -6.21 -10.04
CA GLU A 223 14.33 -6.13 -11.31
C GLU A 223 15.54 -7.08 -11.35
N ILE A 224 16.37 -7.11 -10.30
CA ILE A 224 17.52 -8.03 -10.26
C ILE A 224 17.09 -9.49 -10.11
N ILE A 225 15.97 -9.76 -9.40
CA ILE A 225 15.37 -11.10 -9.32
C ILE A 225 14.93 -11.55 -10.72
N ALA A 226 14.28 -10.69 -11.49
CA ALA A 226 13.86 -11.03 -12.86
C ALA A 226 15.05 -11.37 -13.76
N LYS A 227 16.19 -10.66 -13.63
CA LYS A 227 17.43 -11.01 -14.35
C LYS A 227 18.03 -12.34 -13.88
N ALA A 228 18.01 -12.58 -12.57
CA ALA A 228 18.50 -13.82 -11.98
C ALA A 228 17.67 -15.04 -12.42
N ASP A 229 16.34 -14.93 -12.47
CA ASP A 229 15.42 -15.97 -12.94
C ASP A 229 15.60 -16.27 -14.44
N ALA A 230 15.91 -15.24 -15.23
CA ALA A 230 16.26 -15.39 -16.64
C ALA A 230 17.67 -15.96 -16.87
N LYS A 231 18.44 -16.24 -15.80
CA LYS A 231 19.85 -16.65 -15.86
C LYS A 231 20.75 -15.66 -16.61
N ASP A 232 20.34 -14.39 -16.65
CA ASP A 232 21.03 -13.30 -17.35
C ASP A 232 22.15 -12.73 -16.47
N LEU A 233 23.32 -13.36 -16.52
CA LEU A 233 24.51 -12.97 -15.74
C LEU A 233 24.88 -11.49 -15.98
N ALA A 234 24.87 -11.06 -17.23
CA ALA A 234 25.22 -9.69 -17.60
C ALA A 234 24.15 -8.71 -17.12
N GLY A 235 22.87 -9.06 -17.27
CA GLY A 235 21.76 -8.29 -16.74
C GLY A 235 21.85 -8.08 -15.23
N VAL A 236 22.14 -9.13 -14.45
CA VAL A 236 22.33 -9.04 -12.99
C VAL A 236 23.47 -8.07 -12.65
N ILE A 237 24.61 -8.20 -13.33
CA ILE A 237 25.77 -7.30 -13.11
C ILE A 237 25.41 -5.86 -13.45
N ASN A 238 24.66 -5.63 -14.52
CA ASN A 238 24.31 -4.30 -15.01
C ASN A 238 23.34 -3.57 -14.08
N VAL A 239 22.33 -4.26 -13.53
CA VAL A 239 21.32 -3.63 -12.66
C VAL A 239 21.80 -3.51 -11.21
N TYR A 240 22.75 -4.34 -10.78
CA TYR A 240 23.23 -4.39 -9.39
C TYR A 240 23.59 -3.03 -8.78
N PRO A 241 24.34 -2.12 -9.45
CA PRO A 241 24.70 -0.83 -8.85
C PRO A 241 23.47 -0.03 -8.41
N GLY A 242 22.44 0.02 -9.26
CA GLY A 242 21.18 0.70 -8.95
C GLY A 242 20.47 0.07 -7.75
N VAL A 243 20.34 -1.26 -7.74
CA VAL A 243 19.71 -1.99 -6.62
C VAL A 243 20.49 -1.80 -5.31
N SER A 244 21.82 -1.84 -5.38
CA SER A 244 22.71 -1.67 -4.24
C SER A 244 22.61 -0.28 -3.62
N ASP A 245 22.48 0.76 -4.45
CA ASP A 245 22.31 2.14 -3.98
C ASP A 245 20.96 2.35 -3.30
N LYS A 246 19.88 1.70 -3.77
CA LYS A 246 18.59 1.70 -3.07
C LYS A 246 18.70 1.02 -1.70
N LEU A 247 19.43 -0.08 -1.61
CA LEU A 247 19.67 -0.74 -0.32
C LEU A 247 20.50 0.12 0.64
N LYS A 248 21.42 0.97 0.17
CA LYS A 248 22.14 1.92 1.03
C LYS A 248 21.21 2.92 1.70
N ALA A 249 20.15 3.33 1.03
CA ALA A 249 19.14 4.20 1.64
C ALA A 249 18.41 3.49 2.79
N VAL A 250 18.15 2.18 2.66
CA VAL A 250 17.60 1.36 3.77
C VAL A 250 18.60 1.28 4.92
N GLU A 251 19.87 1.02 4.62
CA GLU A 251 20.96 0.91 5.61
C GLU A 251 21.18 2.20 6.39
N ALA A 252 20.97 3.36 5.75
CA ALA A 252 21.04 4.65 6.41
C ALA A 252 19.93 4.84 7.46
N GLU A 253 18.74 4.26 7.23
CA GLU A 253 17.62 4.32 8.17
C GLU A 253 17.73 3.24 9.27
N ALA A 254 18.26 2.06 8.95
CA ALA A 254 18.60 1.02 9.91
C ALA A 254 19.65 0.06 9.34
N ASN A 255 20.63 -0.33 10.16
CA ASN A 255 21.70 -1.24 9.74
C ASN A 255 21.92 -2.39 10.74
N ASP A 256 20.83 -2.93 11.27
CA ASP A 256 20.86 -4.11 12.14
C ASP A 256 21.08 -5.41 11.36
N SER A 257 21.20 -6.53 12.09
CA SER A 257 21.52 -7.84 11.51
C SER A 257 20.51 -8.32 10.47
N GLU A 258 19.24 -7.88 10.53
CA GLU A 258 18.25 -8.27 9.52
C GLU A 258 18.49 -7.51 8.20
N ILE A 259 18.88 -6.23 8.25
CA ILE A 259 19.23 -5.44 7.06
C ILE A 259 20.57 -5.90 6.47
N GLN A 260 21.57 -6.18 7.32
CA GLN A 260 22.85 -6.74 6.89
C GLN A 260 22.68 -8.10 6.19
N ALA A 261 21.69 -8.90 6.60
CA ALA A 261 21.37 -10.15 5.91
C ALA A 261 20.83 -9.92 4.49
N ILE A 262 20.03 -8.86 4.25
CA ILE A 262 19.59 -8.47 2.90
C ILE A 262 20.79 -8.09 2.04
N ARG A 263 21.71 -7.27 2.58
CA ARG A 263 22.95 -6.86 1.91
C ARG A 263 23.80 -8.06 1.50
N ALA A 264 24.05 -8.97 2.43
CA ALA A 264 24.83 -10.17 2.16
C ALA A 264 24.20 -11.00 1.03
N ARG A 265 22.87 -11.18 1.02
CA ARG A 265 22.19 -11.94 -0.04
C ARG A 265 22.23 -11.23 -1.39
N LEU A 266 22.12 -9.91 -1.42
CA LEU A 266 22.27 -9.13 -2.65
C LEU A 266 23.71 -9.27 -3.22
N GLU A 267 24.72 -9.24 -2.35
CA GLU A 267 26.11 -9.48 -2.73
C GLU A 267 26.36 -10.91 -3.23
N GLU A 268 25.76 -11.93 -2.60
CA GLU A 268 25.82 -13.32 -3.05
C GLU A 268 25.25 -13.49 -4.47
N VAL A 269 24.13 -12.82 -4.80
CA VAL A 269 23.59 -12.79 -6.17
C VAL A 269 24.61 -12.22 -7.16
N LEU A 270 25.28 -11.11 -6.82
CA LEU A 270 26.32 -10.53 -7.66
C LEU A 270 27.53 -11.47 -7.83
N VAL A 271 27.96 -12.11 -6.75
CA VAL A 271 29.10 -13.05 -6.78
C VAL A 271 28.79 -14.22 -7.73
N LEU A 272 27.59 -14.77 -7.68
CA LEU A 272 27.17 -15.84 -8.60
C LEU A 272 27.19 -15.37 -10.05
N ALA A 273 26.71 -14.15 -10.32
CA ALA A 273 26.75 -13.57 -11.66
C ALA A 273 28.19 -13.38 -12.17
N LYS A 274 29.07 -12.82 -11.34
CA LYS A 274 30.50 -12.60 -11.67
C LYS A 274 31.29 -13.90 -11.84
N THR A 275 30.89 -14.96 -11.16
CA THR A 275 31.56 -16.28 -11.24
C THR A 275 30.95 -17.20 -12.31
N GLY A 276 29.96 -16.71 -13.05
CA GLY A 276 29.32 -17.46 -14.14
C GLY A 276 28.37 -18.57 -13.70
N ASN A 277 27.96 -18.58 -12.43
CA ASN A 277 27.08 -19.62 -11.87
C ASN A 277 25.60 -19.29 -12.11
N ALA A 278 25.18 -19.41 -13.37
CA ALA A 278 23.84 -19.06 -13.83
C ALA A 278 22.75 -19.95 -13.21
N ASP A 279 23.04 -21.22 -12.94
CA ASP A 279 22.06 -22.18 -12.42
C ASP A 279 21.66 -21.91 -10.96
N SER A 280 22.54 -21.26 -10.19
CA SER A 280 22.28 -20.94 -8.78
C SER A 280 21.63 -19.57 -8.56
N LEU A 281 21.54 -18.73 -9.60
CA LEU A 281 21.07 -17.35 -9.49
C LEU A 281 19.62 -17.25 -8.97
N SER A 282 18.69 -17.97 -9.59
CA SER A 282 17.27 -17.92 -9.23
C SER A 282 17.03 -18.34 -7.77
N ALA A 283 17.65 -19.45 -7.34
CA ALA A 283 17.55 -19.90 -5.95
C ALA A 283 18.09 -18.85 -4.96
N LYS A 284 19.22 -18.21 -5.29
CA LYS A 284 19.80 -17.17 -4.44
C LYS A 284 18.98 -15.88 -4.42
N ALA A 285 18.38 -15.51 -5.54
CA ALA A 285 17.47 -14.38 -5.64
C ALA A 285 16.18 -14.59 -4.82
N ALA A 286 15.66 -15.82 -4.76
CA ALA A 286 14.53 -16.18 -3.90
C ALA A 286 14.86 -16.05 -2.40
N GLU A 287 16.10 -16.34 -2.01
CA GLU A 287 16.57 -16.13 -0.65
C GLU A 287 16.68 -14.63 -0.29
N LEU A 288 17.16 -13.80 -1.22
CA LEU A 288 17.15 -12.34 -1.07
C LEU A 288 15.72 -11.83 -0.84
N LYS A 289 14.77 -12.26 -1.68
CA LYS A 289 13.34 -11.92 -1.53
C LYS A 289 12.79 -12.33 -0.18
N SER A 290 13.14 -13.53 0.29
CA SER A 290 12.69 -14.05 1.58
C SER A 290 13.23 -13.23 2.76
N ALA A 291 14.50 -12.83 2.71
CA ALA A 291 15.11 -11.96 3.72
C ALA A 291 14.44 -10.58 3.74
N PHE A 292 14.19 -10.00 2.58
CA PHE A 292 13.46 -8.73 2.45
C PHE A 292 12.05 -8.83 3.05
N VAL A 293 11.25 -9.83 2.64
CA VAL A 293 9.87 -10.01 3.10
C VAL A 293 9.79 -10.11 4.61
N LYS A 294 10.75 -10.80 5.25
CA LYS A 294 10.80 -10.91 6.72
C LYS A 294 10.93 -9.55 7.40
N VAL A 295 11.83 -8.68 6.92
CA VAL A 295 12.02 -7.33 7.46
C VAL A 295 10.79 -6.48 7.16
N TYR A 296 10.32 -6.53 5.92
CA TYR A 296 9.23 -5.70 5.43
C TYR A 296 7.92 -5.96 6.17
N LEU A 297 7.56 -7.22 6.43
CA LEU A 297 6.35 -7.54 7.19
C LEU A 297 6.40 -7.07 8.66
N LYS A 298 7.60 -6.89 9.20
CA LYS A 298 7.80 -6.48 10.60
C LYS A 298 7.91 -4.96 10.75
N ARG A 299 8.47 -4.27 9.76
CA ARG A 299 8.95 -2.88 9.87
C ARG A 299 8.58 -1.96 8.70
N GLY A 300 8.06 -2.54 7.62
CA GLY A 300 7.56 -1.84 6.43
C GLY A 300 6.15 -1.29 6.61
#